data_AF-E2BLV4-F1
#
_entry.id   AF-E2BLV4-F1
#
_cell.length_a   1.000
_cell.length_b   1.000
_cell.length_c   1.000
_cell.angle_alpha   90.00
_cell.angle_beta   90.00
_cell.angle_gamma   90.00
#
_symmetry.space_group_name_H-M   'P 1'
#
loop_
_entity.id
_entity.type
_entity.pdbx_description
1 polymer ?
#
loop_
_entity_poly.entity_id
_entity_poly.type
_entity_poly.pdbx_seq_one_letter_code
_entity_poly.pdbx_strand_id
1 'polypeptide(L)'
;MKTVGLRTSLSQIGMDSIMAVEIKQTLEKEFNVYLMTQDIKTVTSEKLHDMTDKDKCFEKAEVLNSMGIKFLIHLVSSSDIVPDICLEMTTRNKAGRKQIFLLPGVEGCGSIFNSLASKIKGLVTCLQHGANNIPTSESILQSAVSLLLVSINAI
;
A
#
# COMPACT_ATOMS: atom_id res chain seq x y z
N MET A 1 -36.51 10.08 -17.90
CA MET A 1 -35.76 9.35 -16.87
C MET A 1 -35.91 10.11 -15.57
N LYS A 2 -36.32 9.47 -14.46
CA LYS A 2 -36.40 10.15 -13.16
C LYS A 2 -34.97 10.35 -12.67
N THR A 3 -34.47 11.57 -12.72
CA THR A 3 -33.14 11.92 -12.21
C THR A 3 -33.14 11.72 -10.70
N VAL A 4 -32.32 10.77 -10.23
CA VAL A 4 -32.15 10.50 -8.80
C VAL A 4 -31.37 11.67 -8.20
N GLY A 5 -31.89 12.30 -7.15
CA GLY A 5 -31.22 13.43 -6.50
C GLY A 5 -29.91 12.99 -5.86
N LEU A 6 -28.83 13.75 -6.04
CA LEU A 6 -27.50 13.43 -5.51
C LEU A 6 -27.47 13.23 -3.99
N ARG A 7 -28.39 13.89 -3.28
CA ARG A 7 -28.54 13.87 -1.81
C ARG A 7 -29.60 12.91 -1.30
N THR A 8 -30.32 12.24 -2.21
CA THR A 8 -31.33 11.27 -1.84
C THR A 8 -30.64 9.98 -1.41
N SER A 9 -30.99 9.48 -0.22
CA SER A 9 -30.40 8.25 0.29
C SER A 9 -30.98 7.01 -0.40
N LEU A 10 -30.21 5.92 -0.46
CA LEU A 10 -30.65 4.66 -1.07
C LEU A 10 -31.97 4.15 -0.45
N SER A 11 -32.17 4.33 0.86
CA SER A 11 -33.43 3.98 1.53
C SER A 11 -34.63 4.79 1.01
N GLN A 12 -34.43 6.07 0.68
CA GLN A 12 -35.47 6.93 0.11
C GLN A 12 -35.73 6.66 -1.37
N ILE A 13 -34.81 5.98 -2.07
CA ILE A 13 -34.95 5.57 -3.48
C ILE A 13 -35.66 4.21 -3.60
N GLY A 14 -35.96 3.55 -2.47
CA GLY A 14 -36.67 2.29 -2.44
C GLY A 14 -35.77 1.06 -2.26
N MET A 15 -34.58 1.23 -1.68
CA MET A 15 -33.73 0.10 -1.32
C MET A 15 -34.41 -0.79 -0.26
N ASP A 16 -34.66 -2.04 -0.61
CA ASP A 16 -35.16 -3.06 0.29
C ASP A 16 -33.99 -3.84 0.95
N SER A 17 -34.34 -4.77 1.84
CA SER A 17 -33.34 -5.56 2.57
C SER A 17 -32.48 -6.46 1.67
N ILE A 18 -32.98 -6.89 0.51
CA ILE A 18 -32.23 -7.75 -0.43
C ILE A 18 -31.22 -6.89 -1.20
N MET A 19 -31.66 -5.76 -1.76
CA MET A 19 -30.80 -4.80 -2.44
C MET A 19 -29.71 -4.25 -1.50
N ALA A 20 -30.01 -4.04 -0.21
CA ALA A 20 -29.01 -3.61 0.76
C ALA A 20 -27.86 -4.62 0.91
N VAL A 21 -28.15 -5.92 0.86
CA VAL A 21 -27.14 -6.99 0.93
C VAL A 21 -26.36 -7.08 -0.37
N GLU A 22 -27.02 -6.97 -1.52
CA GLU A 22 -26.36 -6.97 -2.83
C GLU A 22 -25.39 -5.79 -2.96
N ILE A 23 -25.84 -4.57 -2.61
CA ILE A 23 -24.99 -3.37 -2.63
C ILE A 23 -23.81 -3.52 -1.67
N LYS A 24 -24.03 -4.10 -0.48
CA LYS A 24 -22.93 -4.42 0.45
C LYS A 24 -21.88 -5.33 -0.21
N GLN A 25 -22.34 -6.43 -0.80
CA GLN A 25 -21.45 -7.41 -1.42
C GLN A 25 -20.69 -6.83 -2.61
N THR A 26 -21.34 -6.02 -3.44
CA THR A 26 -20.70 -5.31 -4.55
C THR A 26 -19.66 -4.31 -4.05
N LEU A 27 -19.99 -3.47 -3.05
CA LEU A 27 -19.05 -2.52 -2.47
C LEU A 27 -17.83 -3.22 -1.84
N GLU A 28 -18.03 -4.34 -1.15
CA GLU A 28 -16.94 -5.10 -0.53
C GLU A 28 -16.06 -5.80 -1.58
N LYS A 29 -16.67 -6.44 -2.59
CA LYS A 29 -15.95 -7.30 -3.55
C LYS A 29 -15.30 -6.51 -4.69
N GLU A 30 -15.98 -5.49 -5.20
CA GLU A 30 -15.55 -4.76 -6.40
C GLU A 30 -14.79 -3.48 -6.04
N PHE A 31 -15.07 -2.89 -4.88
CA PHE A 31 -14.52 -1.58 -4.47
C PHE A 31 -13.75 -1.62 -3.14
N ASN A 32 -13.65 -2.76 -2.46
CA ASN A 32 -13.02 -2.89 -1.13
C ASN A 32 -13.58 -1.91 -0.06
N VAL A 33 -14.85 -1.50 -0.20
CA VAL A 33 -15.52 -0.59 0.74
C VAL A 33 -16.33 -1.42 1.73
N TYR A 34 -15.98 -1.31 3.02
CA TYR A 34 -16.67 -2.01 4.10
C TYR A 34 -17.65 -1.08 4.82
N LEU A 35 -18.94 -1.38 4.73
CA LEU A 35 -20.01 -0.66 5.42
C LEU A 35 -20.90 -1.65 6.18
N MET A 36 -21.38 -1.25 7.35
CA MET A 36 -22.44 -2.02 8.02
C MET A 36 -23.73 -1.89 7.21
N THR A 37 -24.58 -2.92 7.22
CA THR A 37 -25.85 -2.92 6.50
C THR A 37 -26.77 -1.74 6.88
N GLN A 38 -26.65 -1.24 8.12
CA GLN A 38 -27.35 -0.04 8.58
C GLN A 38 -26.83 1.26 7.93
N ASP A 39 -25.54 1.34 7.61
CA ASP A 39 -24.90 2.53 7.05
C ASP A 39 -25.24 2.68 5.56
N ILE A 40 -25.44 1.56 4.85
CA ILE A 40 -25.84 1.52 3.42
C ILE A 40 -27.14 2.27 3.19
N LYS A 41 -28.09 2.22 4.14
CA LYS A 41 -29.36 2.94 4.06
C LYS A 41 -29.21 4.45 3.95
N THR A 42 -28.10 4.98 4.48
CA THR A 42 -27.77 6.41 4.52
C THR A 42 -26.85 6.84 3.38
N VAL A 43 -26.41 5.91 2.53
CA VAL A 43 -25.56 6.22 1.38
C VAL A 43 -26.36 7.00 0.35
N THR A 44 -25.75 8.05 -0.21
CA THR A 44 -26.30 8.89 -1.27
C THR A 44 -25.37 8.83 -2.48
N SER A 45 -25.83 9.28 -3.64
CA SER A 45 -24.97 9.36 -4.84
C SER A 45 -23.81 10.37 -4.65
N GLU A 46 -24.03 11.46 -3.91
CA GLU A 46 -22.97 12.42 -3.51
C GLU A 46 -21.93 11.72 -2.64
N LYS A 47 -22.37 10.92 -1.66
CA LYS A 47 -21.46 10.19 -0.77
C LYS A 47 -20.66 9.14 -1.53
N LEU A 48 -21.25 8.44 -2.50
CA LEU A 48 -20.52 7.49 -3.36
C LEU A 48 -19.47 8.21 -4.24
N HIS A 49 -19.82 9.37 -4.80
CA HIS A 49 -18.88 10.18 -5.58
C HIS A 49 -17.70 10.65 -4.72
N ASP A 50 -17.97 11.12 -3.50
CA ASP A 50 -16.94 11.52 -2.54
C ASP A 50 -16.01 10.35 -2.17
N MET A 51 -16.53 9.11 -2.14
CA MET A 51 -15.71 7.92 -1.88
C MET A 51 -14.81 7.57 -3.07
N THR A 52 -15.28 7.77 -4.30
CA THR A 52 -14.46 7.58 -5.52
C THR A 52 -13.36 8.63 -5.64
N ASP A 53 -13.61 9.87 -5.23
CA ASP A 53 -12.60 10.93 -5.22
C ASP A 53 -11.61 10.81 -4.05
N LYS A 54 -11.97 10.04 -3.01
CA LYS A 54 -11.17 9.79 -1.80
C LYS A 54 -10.58 8.39 -1.76
N ASP A 55 -9.93 7.96 -2.83
CA ASP A 55 -9.04 6.77 -2.87
C ASP A 55 -7.83 6.83 -1.90
N LYS A 56 -7.86 7.71 -0.89
CA LYS A 56 -6.93 7.70 0.24
C LYS A 56 -7.72 7.97 1.53
N CYS A 57 -7.70 6.98 2.41
CA CYS A 57 -8.12 7.05 3.81
C CYS A 57 -9.59 6.67 4.11
N PHE A 58 -9.85 5.36 4.15
CA PHE A 58 -10.83 4.83 5.09
C PHE A 58 -10.14 4.40 6.38
N GLU A 59 -9.90 5.37 7.26
CA GLU A 59 -9.71 5.13 8.68
C GLU A 59 -11.05 4.73 9.31
N LYS A 60 -11.36 3.44 9.28
CA LYS A 60 -12.14 2.81 10.35
C LYS A 60 -11.83 1.32 10.44
N ALA A 61 -10.57 1.00 10.76
CA ALA A 61 -10.18 -0.34 11.16
C ALA A 61 -9.89 -0.34 12.66
N GLU A 62 -10.94 -0.47 13.48
CA GLU A 62 -10.75 -1.07 14.80
C GLU A 62 -10.36 -2.54 14.60
N VAL A 63 -9.11 -2.83 14.92
CA VAL A 63 -8.55 -4.16 15.22
C VAL A 63 -8.63 -5.19 14.08
N LEU A 64 -7.75 -5.02 13.09
CA LEU A 64 -7.26 -6.17 12.32
C LEU A 64 -5.81 -6.45 12.73
N ASN A 65 -5.65 -7.07 13.90
CA ASN A 65 -4.37 -7.59 14.42
C ASN A 65 -3.88 -8.84 13.65
N SER A 66 -4.15 -8.90 12.35
CA SER A 66 -3.57 -9.87 11.45
C SER A 66 -2.20 -9.36 11.03
N MET A 67 -1.16 -10.18 11.20
CA MET A 67 0.19 -9.90 10.71
C MET A 67 0.19 -9.54 9.22
N GLY A 68 -0.71 -10.12 8.43
CA GLY A 68 -0.87 -9.81 7.00
C GLY A 68 -1.39 -8.39 6.75
N ILE A 69 -2.30 -7.88 7.58
CA ILE A 69 -2.86 -6.53 7.41
C ILE A 69 -1.88 -5.47 7.91
N LYS A 70 -1.13 -5.76 8.98
CA LYS A 70 0.02 -4.93 9.37
C LYS A 70 1.07 -4.84 8.26
N PHE A 71 1.36 -5.96 7.58
CA PHE A 71 2.27 -5.99 6.44
C PHE A 71 1.75 -5.14 5.27
N LEU A 72 0.46 -5.27 4.92
CA LEU A 72 -0.18 -4.46 3.87
C LEU A 72 -0.19 -2.96 4.21
N ILE A 73 -0.51 -2.61 5.46
CA ILE A 73 -0.45 -1.22 5.93
C ILE A 73 0.98 -0.69 5.85
N HIS A 74 2.00 -1.47 6.24
CA HIS A 74 3.39 -1.08 6.08
C HIS A 74 3.81 -0.89 4.61
N LEU A 75 3.31 -1.73 3.71
CA LEU A 75 3.54 -1.59 2.27
C LEU A 75 2.93 -0.29 1.72
N VAL A 76 1.68 0.01 2.12
CA VAL A 76 0.90 1.17 1.63
C VAL A 76 1.30 2.49 2.31
N SER A 77 1.78 2.44 3.56
CA SER A 77 2.20 3.63 4.33
C SER A 77 3.58 4.16 3.92
N SER A 78 4.21 3.58 2.91
CA SER A 78 5.47 4.04 2.33
C SER A 78 5.27 5.40 1.62
N SER A 79 5.10 6.45 2.44
CA SER A 79 5.10 7.85 2.01
C SER A 79 6.47 8.26 1.44
N ASP A 80 7.49 7.43 1.67
CA ASP A 80 8.85 7.56 1.17
C ASP A 80 9.03 6.64 -0.05
N ILE A 81 8.27 6.91 -1.12
CA ILE A 81 8.54 6.32 -2.43
C ILE A 81 9.84 6.97 -2.93
N VAL A 82 10.98 6.43 -2.48
CA VAL A 82 12.29 6.85 -2.94
C VAL A 82 12.54 6.13 -4.26
N PRO A 83 12.67 6.86 -5.39
CA PRO A 83 12.84 6.25 -6.70
C PRO A 83 14.21 5.58 -6.87
N ASP A 84 15.16 5.90 -5.99
CA ASP A 84 16.53 5.41 -6.07
C ASP A 84 16.60 3.90 -5.79
N ILE A 85 17.23 3.18 -6.70
CA ILE A 85 17.51 1.75 -6.55
C ILE A 85 18.50 1.51 -5.40
N CYS A 86 19.52 2.37 -5.28
CA CYS A 86 20.52 2.28 -4.23
C CYS A 86 20.20 3.30 -3.13
N LEU A 87 19.60 2.84 -2.03
CA LEU A 87 19.26 3.68 -0.88
C LEU A 87 20.34 3.55 0.21
N GLU A 88 21.12 4.60 0.44
CA GLU A 88 21.98 4.67 1.62
C GLU A 88 21.13 4.72 2.89
N MET A 89 21.45 3.85 3.84
CA MET A 89 20.71 3.75 5.10
C MET A 89 21.44 4.44 6.24
N THR A 90 20.67 4.92 7.23
CA THR A 90 21.23 5.48 8.46
C THR A 90 21.75 4.35 9.35
N THR A 91 23.05 4.35 9.65
CA THR A 91 23.71 3.30 10.46
C THR A 91 24.29 3.86 11.76
N ARG A 92 24.62 2.96 12.70
CA ARG A 92 25.16 3.34 14.01
C ARG A 92 26.51 4.06 13.91
N ASN A 93 27.32 3.72 12.91
CA ASN A 93 28.67 4.24 12.73
C ASN A 93 29.15 3.95 11.29
N LYS A 94 29.51 5.00 10.54
CA LYS A 94 30.08 4.91 9.17
C LYS A 94 31.58 4.61 9.14
N ALA A 95 32.25 4.44 10.30
CA ALA A 95 33.70 4.19 10.38
C ALA A 95 34.15 2.77 9.96
N GLY A 96 33.22 1.91 9.53
CA GLY A 96 33.54 0.55 9.06
C GLY A 96 33.91 0.54 7.58
N ARG A 97 35.03 -0.11 7.22
CA ARG A 97 35.49 -0.26 5.82
C ARG A 97 34.67 -1.26 4.99
N LYS A 98 33.70 -1.96 5.59
CA LYS A 98 32.91 -3.01 4.92
C LYS A 98 31.58 -2.43 4.46
N GLN A 99 31.35 -2.50 3.15
CA GLN A 99 30.06 -2.21 2.52
C GLN A 99 29.12 -3.41 2.70
N ILE A 100 27.90 -3.14 3.12
CA ILE A 100 26.84 -4.15 3.30
C ILE A 100 25.68 -3.78 2.38
N PHE A 101 25.23 -4.75 1.61
CA PHE A 101 24.08 -4.62 0.74
C PHE A 101 22.89 -5.38 1.32
N LEU A 102 21.74 -4.71 1.39
CA LEU A 102 20.48 -5.31 1.82
C LEU A 102 19.56 -5.46 0.62
N LEU A 103 19.01 -6.66 0.45
CA LEU A 103 18.07 -7.00 -0.60
C LEU A 103 16.68 -7.13 0.03
N PRO A 104 15.72 -6.26 -0.30
CA PRO A 104 14.35 -6.43 0.13
C PRO A 104 13.73 -7.66 -0.53
N GLY A 105 12.76 -8.25 0.16
CA GLY A 105 11.93 -9.34 -0.36
C GLY A 105 10.85 -8.82 -1.31
N VAL A 106 9.69 -9.46 -1.26
CA VAL A 106 8.53 -9.15 -2.13
C VAL A 106 7.96 -7.75 -1.89
N GLU A 107 8.21 -7.16 -0.72
CA GLU A 107 7.82 -5.78 -0.42
C GLU A 107 8.60 -4.76 -1.26
N GLY A 108 9.80 -5.12 -1.69
CA GLY A 108 10.64 -4.33 -2.58
C GLY A 108 11.17 -2.99 -2.06
N CYS A 109 10.83 -2.57 -0.84
CA CYS A 109 11.20 -1.27 -0.26
C CYS A 109 12.30 -1.39 0.81
N GLY A 110 13.28 -0.48 0.82
CA GLY A 110 14.36 -0.51 1.80
C GLY A 110 13.98 -0.07 3.22
N SER A 111 12.84 0.60 3.39
CA SER A 111 12.39 1.13 4.68
C SER A 111 12.21 0.06 5.77
N ILE A 112 11.92 -1.19 5.38
CA ILE A 112 11.80 -2.32 6.32
C ILE A 112 13.09 -2.58 7.10
N PHE A 113 14.24 -2.18 6.55
CA PHE A 113 15.53 -2.36 7.18
C PHE A 113 15.92 -1.21 8.11
N ASN A 114 15.16 -0.12 8.24
CA ASN A 114 15.55 1.06 9.03
C ASN A 114 15.94 0.69 10.48
N SER A 115 15.14 -0.15 11.14
CA SER A 115 15.42 -0.63 12.50
C SER A 115 16.69 -1.50 12.55
N LEU A 116 16.92 -2.33 11.53
CA LEU A 116 18.09 -3.20 11.43
C LEU A 116 19.36 -2.39 11.12
N ALA A 117 19.32 -1.54 10.10
CA ALA A 117 20.44 -0.71 9.64
C ALA A 117 21.00 0.17 10.76
N SER A 118 20.14 0.74 11.62
CA SER A 118 20.54 1.54 12.79
C SER A 118 21.40 0.77 13.82
N LYS A 119 21.46 -0.55 13.73
CA LYS A 119 22.23 -1.43 14.63
C LYS A 119 23.50 -1.98 13.98
N ILE A 120 23.64 -1.83 12.66
CA ILE A 120 24.81 -2.30 11.90
C ILE A 120 25.96 -1.30 12.04
N LYS A 121 27.19 -1.82 12.18
CA LYS A 121 28.44 -1.03 12.11
C LYS A 121 29.03 -1.17 10.72
N GLY A 122 29.01 -0.11 9.92
CA GLY A 122 29.46 -0.13 8.52
C GLY A 122 28.60 0.75 7.62
N LEU A 123 28.97 0.77 6.34
CA LEU A 123 28.18 1.40 5.29
C LEU A 123 27.11 0.40 4.84
N VAL A 124 25.85 0.82 4.89
CA VAL A 124 24.71 -0.03 4.51
C VAL A 124 23.96 0.66 3.38
N THR A 125 23.81 -0.07 2.28
CA THR A 125 23.03 0.36 1.12
C THR A 125 21.97 -0.69 0.85
N CYS A 126 20.71 -0.28 0.77
CA CYS A 126 19.62 -1.15 0.34
C CYS A 126 19.46 -1.05 -1.18
N LEU A 127 19.26 -2.19 -1.84
CA LEU A 127 18.96 -2.26 -3.27
C LEU A 127 17.45 -2.47 -3.43
N GLN A 128 16.69 -1.39 -3.47
CA GLN A 128 15.23 -1.41 -3.52
C GLN A 128 14.70 -1.34 -4.95
N HIS A 129 13.44 -1.74 -5.12
CA HIS A 129 12.73 -1.59 -6.39
C HIS A 129 12.36 -0.11 -6.51
N GLY A 130 13.09 0.62 -7.35
CA GLY A 130 12.80 2.03 -7.61
C GLY A 130 11.37 2.19 -8.14
N ALA A 131 10.68 3.25 -7.71
CA ALA A 131 9.29 3.54 -8.10
C ALA A 131 9.05 3.55 -9.62
N ASN A 132 10.09 3.92 -10.38
CA ASN A 132 10.07 4.05 -11.83
C ASN A 132 10.68 2.85 -12.55
N ASN A 133 11.17 1.85 -11.80
CA ASN A 133 11.94 0.73 -12.31
C ASN A 133 11.45 -0.58 -11.70
N ILE A 134 10.13 -0.72 -11.52
CA ILE A 134 9.51 -2.03 -11.34
C ILE A 134 9.83 -2.78 -12.63
N PRO A 135 10.76 -3.75 -12.60
CA PRO A 135 11.01 -4.50 -13.80
C PRO A 135 9.69 -5.20 -14.14
N THR A 136 9.29 -5.20 -15.40
CA THR A 136 8.26 -6.10 -15.94
C THR A 136 8.64 -7.58 -15.78
N SER A 137 9.69 -7.88 -15.00
CA SER A 137 10.13 -9.21 -14.66
C SER A 137 9.01 -9.96 -13.95
N GLU A 138 8.61 -11.05 -14.58
CA GLU A 138 7.60 -11.98 -14.06
C GLU A 138 8.07 -12.75 -12.81
N SER A 139 9.32 -12.55 -12.36
CA SER A 139 9.92 -13.30 -11.25
C SER A 139 10.90 -12.47 -10.39
N ILE A 140 10.83 -12.70 -9.08
CA ILE A 140 11.72 -12.13 -8.04
C ILE A 140 13.20 -12.38 -8.36
N LEU A 141 13.52 -13.53 -8.94
CA LEU A 141 14.90 -13.90 -9.32
C LEU A 141 15.47 -12.95 -10.38
N GLN A 142 14.66 -12.59 -11.39
CA GLN A 142 15.07 -11.68 -12.46
C GLN A 142 15.24 -10.25 -11.94
N SER A 143 14.38 -9.83 -11.00
CA SER A 143 14.54 -8.55 -10.32
C SER A 143 15.85 -8.51 -9.50
N ALA A 144 16.15 -9.55 -8.73
CA ALA A 144 17.37 -9.63 -7.92
C ALA A 144 18.64 -9.56 -8.77
N VAL A 145 18.69 -10.25 -9.93
CA VAL A 145 19.80 -10.17 -10.87
C VAL A 145 19.99 -8.75 -11.40
N SER A 146 18.90 -8.07 -11.75
CA SER A 146 18.93 -6.70 -12.26
C SER A 146 19.44 -5.71 -11.21
N LEU A 147 18.96 -5.83 -9.97
CA LEU A 147 19.40 -4.98 -8.84
C LEU A 147 20.87 -5.19 -8.50
N LEU A 148 21.35 -6.44 -8.55
CA LEU A 148 22.76 -6.76 -8.33
C LEU A 148 23.64 -6.16 -9.43
N LEU A 149 23.22 -6.20 -10.69
CA LEU A 149 23.96 -5.58 -11.79
C LEU A 149 24.11 -4.06 -11.60
N VAL A 150 23.05 -3.39 -11.14
CA VAL A 150 23.07 -1.95 -10.83
C VAL A 150 24.06 -1.67 -9.69
N SER A 151 24.10 -2.51 -8.66
CA SER A 151 25.04 -2.33 -7.54
C SER A 151 26.50 -2.49 -7.95
N ILE A 152 26.81 -3.36 -8.92
CA ILE A 152 28.17 -3.50 -9.47
C ILE A 152 28.58 -2.25 -10.24
N ASN A 153 27.66 -1.63 -11.00
CA ASN A 153 27.93 -0.42 -11.77
C ASN A 153 27.98 0.86 -10.90
N ALA A 154 27.46 0.80 -9.68
CA ALA A 154 27.43 1.91 -8.73
C ALA A 154 28.66 1.97 -7.80
N ILE A 155 29.52 0.94 -7.83
CA ILE A 155 30.81 0.85 -7.11
C ILE A 155 31.93 1.24 -8.08
#